data_AF-A0A9Q0DIA8-F1
#
_entry.id   AF-A0A9Q0DIA8-F1
#
_cell.length_a   1.000
_cell.length_b   1.000
_cell.length_c   1.000
_cell.angle_alpha   90.00
_cell.angle_beta   90.00
_cell.angle_gamma   90.00
#
_symmetry.space_group_name_H-M   'P 1'
#
loop_
_entity.id
_entity.type
_entity.pdbx_description
1 polymer ?
#
loop_
_entity_poly.entity_id
_entity_poly.type
_entity_poly.pdbx_seq_one_letter_code
_entity_poly.pdbx_strand_id
1 'polypeptide(L)'
;MKQLRRLNLRDNRLSKVPGVVNVLSSLEVLDLSFNDIRKLNEFTVLNESFFQFLPALTHLDLSDNPLTCDCSNSGFMLWVLSSSQTQLVNGYHQTCTYPSAKRE
;
A
#
# COMPACT_ATOMS: atom_id res chain seq x y z
N MET A 1 -23.55 10.54 -11.16
CA MET A 1 -23.18 9.18 -10.68
C MET A 1 -22.35 9.33 -9.41
N LYS A 2 -22.51 8.45 -8.42
CA LYS A 2 -21.69 8.47 -7.20
C LYS A 2 -20.40 7.71 -7.44
N GLN A 3 -19.25 8.31 -7.15
CA GLN A 3 -17.95 7.64 -7.22
C GLN A 3 -17.44 7.34 -5.81
N LEU A 4 -16.77 6.20 -5.62
CA LEU A 4 -16.25 5.80 -4.32
C LEU A 4 -15.01 6.64 -3.99
N ARG A 5 -15.03 7.33 -2.84
CA ARG A 5 -13.91 8.17 -2.37
C ARG A 5 -13.15 7.56 -1.20
N ARG A 6 -13.80 6.67 -0.44
CA ARG A 6 -13.21 6.01 0.73
C ARG A 6 -13.52 4.54 0.69
N LEU A 7 -12.51 3.71 0.85
CA LEU A 7 -12.61 2.26 0.89
C LEU A 7 -11.89 1.76 2.14
N ASN A 8 -12.63 1.12 3.02
CA ASN A 8 -12.10 0.49 4.22
C ASN A 8 -12.13 -1.03 4.03
N LEU A 9 -10.95 -1.64 4.05
CA LEU A 9 -10.70 -3.07 3.98
C LEU A 9 -9.89 -3.55 5.21
N ARG A 10 -9.90 -2.75 6.29
CA ARG A 10 -9.23 -3.06 7.55
C ARG A 10 -9.71 -4.37 8.14
N ASP A 11 -8.82 -5.04 8.88
CA ASP A 11 -9.13 -6.23 9.70
C ASP A 11 -9.76 -7.34 8.85
N ASN A 12 -9.05 -7.67 7.77
CA ASN A 12 -9.37 -8.76 6.87
C ASN A 12 -8.16 -9.70 6.78
N ARG A 13 -8.24 -10.70 5.90
CA ARG A 13 -7.16 -11.66 5.64
C ARG A 13 -6.59 -11.49 4.24
N LEU A 14 -6.51 -10.24 3.78
CA LEU A 14 -6.00 -9.93 2.45
C LEU A 14 -4.49 -10.16 2.46
N SER A 15 -4.03 -11.12 1.65
CA SER A 15 -2.59 -11.29 1.38
C SER A 15 -2.08 -10.35 0.29
N LYS A 16 -3.00 -9.70 -0.43
CA LYS A 16 -2.75 -8.86 -1.62
C LYS A 16 -3.81 -7.77 -1.71
N VAL A 17 -3.44 -6.63 -2.29
CA VAL A 17 -4.41 -5.58 -2.63
C VAL A 17 -5.34 -6.08 -3.76
N PRO A 18 -6.67 -6.02 -3.60
CA PRO A 18 -7.60 -6.44 -4.65
C PRO A 18 -7.44 -5.59 -5.92
N GLY A 19 -7.34 -6.22 -7.10
CA GLY A 19 -7.11 -5.52 -8.37
C GLY A 19 -8.21 -4.51 -8.74
N VAL A 20 -9.43 -4.67 -8.19
CA VAL A 20 -10.54 -3.72 -8.37
C VAL A 20 -10.21 -2.33 -7.82
N VAL A 21 -9.26 -2.21 -6.87
CA VAL A 21 -8.84 -0.90 -6.33
C VAL A 21 -8.29 -0.02 -7.45
N ASN A 22 -7.60 -0.59 -8.45
CA ASN A 22 -6.96 0.15 -9.54
C ASN A 22 -7.95 0.84 -10.49
N VAL A 23 -9.23 0.48 -10.48
CA VAL A 23 -10.26 1.14 -11.31
C VAL A 23 -11.01 2.25 -10.56
N LEU A 24 -10.72 2.46 -9.28
CA LEU A 24 -11.37 3.46 -8.44
C LEU A 24 -10.62 4.80 -8.54
N SER A 25 -10.71 5.45 -9.69
CA SER A 25 -9.95 6.68 -9.99
C SER A 25 -10.25 7.88 -9.06
N SER A 26 -11.42 7.91 -8.44
CA SER A 26 -11.81 8.93 -7.45
C SER A 26 -11.53 8.52 -6.00
N LEU A 27 -10.83 7.41 -5.76
CA LEU A 27 -10.53 6.95 -4.42
C LEU A 27 -9.47 7.84 -3.76
N GLU A 28 -9.81 8.40 -2.61
CA GLU A 28 -8.96 9.31 -1.84
C GLU A 28 -8.36 8.66 -0.60
N VAL A 29 -9.11 7.75 0.03
CA VAL A 29 -8.71 7.06 1.26
C VAL A 29 -8.84 5.57 1.07
N LEU A 30 -7.74 4.86 1.30
CA LEU A 30 -7.69 3.41 1.31
C LEU A 30 -7.11 2.92 2.64
N ASP A 31 -7.93 2.23 3.42
CA ASP A 31 -7.50 1.57 4.66
C ASP A 31 -7.36 0.06 4.39
N LEU A 32 -6.12 -0.43 4.45
CA LEU A 32 -5.74 -1.84 4.33
C LEU A 32 -5.08 -2.34 5.63
N SER A 33 -5.21 -1.60 6.73
CA SER A 33 -4.58 -1.96 8.00
C SER A 33 -5.08 -3.30 8.53
N PHE A 34 -4.29 -3.97 9.37
CA PHE A 34 -4.66 -5.27 9.96
C PHE A 34 -5.01 -6.31 8.89
N ASN A 35 -4.06 -6.59 8.00
CA ASN A 35 -4.17 -7.61 6.94
C ASN A 35 -2.86 -8.41 6.84
N ASP A 36 -2.76 -9.33 5.87
CA ASP A 36 -1.61 -10.20 5.66
C ASP A 36 -0.76 -9.78 4.44
N ILE A 37 -0.79 -8.49 4.07
CA ILE A 37 -0.10 -7.98 2.88
C ILE A 37 1.41 -7.94 3.16
N ARG A 38 2.17 -8.66 2.33
CA ARG A 38 3.65 -8.67 2.41
C ARG A 38 4.31 -7.70 1.46
N LYS A 39 3.70 -7.49 0.30
CA LYS A 39 4.22 -6.64 -0.77
C LYS A 39 3.06 -6.09 -1.60
N LEU A 40 3.25 -4.90 -2.15
CA LEU A 40 2.24 -4.25 -2.99
C LEU A 40 2.51 -4.45 -4.49
N ASN A 41 3.70 -4.94 -4.85
CA ASN A 41 4.15 -5.18 -6.21
C ASN A 41 4.22 -6.69 -6.53
N GLU A 42 3.08 -7.29 -6.85
CA GLU A 42 3.12 -8.65 -7.42
C GLU A 42 3.51 -8.68 -8.90
N PHE A 43 3.31 -7.58 -9.62
CA PHE A 43 3.64 -7.48 -11.03
C PHE A 43 5.01 -6.84 -11.20
N THR A 44 6.02 -7.70 -11.34
CA THR A 44 7.29 -7.51 -12.07
C THR A 44 8.05 -6.22 -11.83
N VAL A 45 9.27 -6.37 -11.30
CA VAL A 45 10.53 -5.58 -11.31
C VAL A 45 10.67 -4.33 -12.22
N LEU A 46 9.77 -4.03 -13.15
CA LEU A 46 9.92 -3.02 -14.20
C LEU A 46 8.81 -1.96 -14.34
N ASN A 47 7.79 -1.86 -13.47
CA ASN A 47 6.85 -0.73 -13.57
C ASN A 47 6.62 -0.04 -12.22
N GLU A 48 7.10 1.19 -12.14
CA GLU A 48 6.87 2.20 -11.08
C GLU A 48 5.38 2.61 -10.95
N SER A 49 4.44 1.79 -11.43
CA SER A 49 3.12 2.25 -11.88
C SER A 49 1.94 1.82 -11.01
N PHE A 50 2.10 1.05 -9.93
CA PHE A 50 0.94 0.61 -9.13
C PHE A 50 0.12 1.80 -8.58
N PHE A 51 0.78 2.86 -8.12
CA PHE A 51 0.10 4.05 -7.60
C PHE A 51 -0.22 5.10 -8.66
N GLN A 52 0.25 4.94 -9.91
CA GLN A 52 -0.21 5.77 -11.03
C GLN A 52 -1.70 5.54 -11.32
N PHE A 53 -2.26 4.40 -10.88
CA PHE A 53 -3.67 4.05 -11.07
C PHE A 53 -4.62 4.64 -10.03
N LEU A 54 -4.10 5.36 -9.03
CA LEU A 54 -4.90 6.00 -7.97
C LEU A 54 -4.62 7.51 -7.91
N PRO A 55 -4.99 8.27 -8.95
CA PRO A 55 -4.61 9.67 -9.08
C PRO A 55 -5.23 10.59 -8.03
N ALA A 56 -6.29 10.17 -7.34
CA ALA A 56 -6.93 10.94 -6.28
C ALA A 56 -6.49 10.52 -4.86
N LEU A 57 -5.62 9.50 -4.72
CA LEU A 57 -5.31 8.93 -3.41
C LEU A 57 -4.49 9.92 -2.57
N THR A 58 -5.02 10.24 -1.39
CA THR A 58 -4.39 11.15 -0.43
C THR A 58 -3.96 10.43 0.85
N HIS A 59 -4.63 9.33 1.21
CA HIS A 59 -4.34 8.57 2.43
C HIS A 59 -4.32 7.07 2.13
N LEU A 60 -3.25 6.42 2.56
CA LEU A 60 -3.09 4.97 2.53
C LEU A 60 -2.70 4.50 3.93
N ASP A 61 -3.47 3.58 4.51
CA ASP A 61 -3.10 2.91 5.76
C ASP A 61 -2.72 1.45 5.47
N LEU A 62 -1.50 1.07 5.83
CA LEU A 62 -0.95 -0.29 5.72
C LEU A 62 -0.47 -0.82 7.08
N SER A 63 -0.80 -0.13 8.17
CA SER A 63 -0.39 -0.54 9.52
C SER A 63 -0.83 -1.98 9.81
N ASP A 64 -0.05 -2.66 10.65
CA ASP A 64 -0.35 -4.05 11.04
C ASP A 64 -0.46 -5.00 9.83
N ASN A 65 0.41 -4.82 8.83
CA ASN A 65 0.66 -5.77 7.75
C ASN A 65 2.10 -6.27 7.79
N PRO A 66 2.36 -7.55 7.47
CA PRO A 66 3.70 -8.15 7.49
C PRO A 66 4.55 -7.74 6.27
N LEU A 67 4.72 -6.44 6.03
CA LEU A 67 5.45 -5.91 4.87
C LEU A 67 6.91 -6.40 4.85
N THR A 68 7.43 -6.64 3.65
CA THR A 68 8.84 -6.95 3.41
C THR A 68 9.58 -5.70 2.93
N CYS A 69 10.77 -5.46 3.49
CA CYS A 69 11.70 -4.39 3.14
C CYS A 69 12.91 -4.99 2.41
N ASP A 70 12.68 -5.63 1.27
CA ASP A 70 13.73 -6.19 0.41
C ASP A 70 13.57 -5.71 -1.03
N CYS A 71 14.46 -6.19 -1.92
CA CYS A 71 14.41 -5.85 -3.33
C CYS A 71 13.10 -6.25 -4.01
N SER A 72 12.36 -7.22 -3.45
CA SER A 72 11.09 -7.65 -4.01
C SER A 72 9.99 -6.61 -3.82
N ASN A 73 10.12 -5.67 -2.87
CA ASN A 73 9.16 -4.59 -2.57
C ASN A 73 9.75 -3.17 -2.81
N SER A 74 10.90 -3.07 -3.48
CA SER A 74 11.65 -1.81 -3.64
C SER A 74 10.86 -0.71 -4.36
N GLY A 75 10.00 -1.06 -5.33
CA GLY A 75 9.18 -0.08 -6.03
C GLY A 75 8.19 0.64 -5.12
N PHE A 76 7.60 -0.08 -4.15
CA PHE A 76 6.78 0.55 -3.11
C PHE A 76 7.61 1.47 -2.23
N MET A 77 8.81 1.03 -1.83
CA MET A 77 9.71 1.86 -1.01
C MET A 77 10.12 3.15 -1.74
N LEU A 78 10.44 3.07 -3.03
CA LEU A 78 10.73 4.23 -3.88
C LEU A 78 9.52 5.16 -4.02
N TRP A 79 8.32 4.59 -4.14
CA TRP A 79 7.08 5.38 -4.17
C TRP A 79 6.84 6.10 -2.85
N VAL A 80 7.01 5.45 -1.69
CA VAL A 80 6.84 6.11 -0.37
C VAL A 80 7.79 7.29 -0.22
N LEU A 81 9.03 7.18 -0.71
CA LEU A 81 10.03 8.24 -0.63
C LEU A 81 9.82 9.37 -1.65
N SER A 82 9.15 9.10 -2.78
CA SER A 82 8.94 10.08 -3.86
C SER A 82 7.54 10.68 -3.90
N SER A 83 6.55 10.03 -3.29
CA SER A 83 5.16 10.48 -3.28
C SER A 83 4.99 11.72 -2.42
N SER A 84 4.65 12.85 -3.06
CA SER A 84 4.22 14.07 -2.38
C SER A 84 2.70 14.17 -2.21
N GLN A 85 1.94 13.31 -2.92
CA GLN A 85 0.48 13.35 -2.96
C GLN A 85 -0.18 12.53 -1.84
N THR A 86 0.36 11.34 -1.57
CA THR A 86 -0.29 10.36 -0.69
C THR A 86 0.47 10.24 0.62
N GLN A 87 -0.23 10.48 1.72
CA GLN A 87 0.28 10.23 3.06
C GLN A 87 0.12 8.75 3.42
N LEU A 88 1.22 8.12 3.86
CA LEU A 88 1.18 6.83 4.53
C LEU A 88 0.75 7.04 5.99
N VAL A 89 -0.52 6.73 6.27
CA VAL A 89 -1.10 6.85 7.61
C VAL A 89 -0.37 5.90 8.55
N ASN A 90 -0.01 6.38 9.74
CA ASN A 90 0.77 5.64 10.73
C ASN A 90 2.12 5.11 10.20
N GLY A 91 2.69 5.72 9.15
CA GLY A 91 3.94 5.25 8.52
C GLY A 91 5.14 5.18 9.48
N TYR A 92 5.15 5.96 10.55
CA TYR A 92 6.18 5.93 11.60
C TYR A 92 6.10 4.67 12.49
N HIS A 93 4.95 3.98 12.51
CA HIS A 93 4.75 2.69 13.18
C HIS A 93 4.83 1.50 12.20
N GLN A 94 5.01 1.76 10.90
CA GLN A 94 5.14 0.68 9.93
C GLN A 94 6.51 0.02 10.08
N THR A 95 6.52 -1.20 10.60
CA THR A 95 7.72 -2.03 10.66
C THR A 95 7.67 -3.11 9.59
N CYS A 96 8.80 -3.38 8.96
CA CYS A 96 8.93 -4.50 8.05
C CYS A 96 9.24 -5.78 8.86
N THR A 97 8.55 -6.87 8.52
CA THR A 97 8.76 -8.17 9.16
C THR A 97 9.94 -8.94 8.58
N TYR A 98 10.38 -8.56 7.37
CA TYR A 98 11.56 -9.10 6.68
C TYR A 98 12.41 -7.95 6.11
N PRO A 99 13.75 -8.02 6.15
CA PRO A 99 14.55 -9.08 6.74
C PRO A 99 14.42 -9.14 8.27
N SER A 100 14.36 -10.35 8.83
CA SER A 100 14.16 -10.59 10.27
C SER A 100 15.30 -10.06 11.16
N ALA A 101 16.36 -9.52 10.55
CA ALA A 101 17.53 -8.96 11.22
C ALA A 101 17.31 -7.57 11.83
N LYS A 102 16.12 -6.96 11.69
CA LYS A 102 15.77 -5.65 12.26
C LYS A 102 14.40 -5.64 12.95
N ARG A 103 14.17 -6.57 13.88
CA ARG A 103 13.18 -6.33 14.95
C ARG A 103 13.89 -5.52 16.04
N GLU A 104 13.79 -4.20 15.97
CA GLU A 104 14.01 -3.33 17.13
C GLU A 104 12.67 -3.09 17.82
#